data_AF-A0A6L5WJR0-F1
#
_entry.id   AF-A0A6L5WJR0-F1
#
_cell.length_a   1.000
_cell.length_b   1.000
_cell.length_c   1.000
_cell.angle_alpha   90.00
_cell.angle_beta   90.00
_cell.angle_gamma   90.00
#
_symmetry.space_group_name_H-M   'P 1'
#
loop_
_entity.id
_entity.type
_entity.pdbx_description
1 polymer ?
#
loop_
_entity_poly.entity_id
_entity_poly.type
_entity_poly.pdbx_seq_one_letter_code
_entity_poly.pdbx_strand_id
1 'polypeptide(L)'
;MDIFDSTPEDKFFDIIFNANRNLVRNEIKNLLIKFVAMSEFCDNKGINQDEIFNHLKDGDFIEELNDIFIQISGNILSSNE
;
A
#
# COMPACT_ATOMS: atom_id res chain seq x y z
N MET A 1 -25.83 7.48 10.52
CA MET A 1 -25.08 6.40 9.85
C MET A 1 -23.84 7.08 9.33
N ASP A 2 -22.76 6.95 10.09
CA ASP A 2 -21.54 7.75 9.97
C ASP A 2 -20.82 7.48 8.66
N ILE A 3 -21.12 8.30 7.66
CA ILE A 3 -20.39 8.36 6.38
C ILE A 3 -18.95 8.93 6.61
N PHE A 4 -18.65 9.40 7.82
CA PHE A 4 -17.35 9.97 8.19
C PHE A 4 -16.43 9.05 9.02
N ASP A 5 -16.86 7.83 9.37
CA ASP A 5 -16.07 6.90 10.22
C ASP A 5 -15.23 5.87 9.44
N SER A 6 -15.16 5.94 8.11
CA SER A 6 -14.33 5.01 7.33
C SER A 6 -12.85 5.41 7.39
N THR A 7 -12.01 4.47 7.81
CA THR A 7 -10.55 4.63 7.83
C THR A 7 -10.00 4.71 6.40
N PRO A 8 -8.76 5.22 6.21
CA PRO A 8 -8.09 5.15 4.92
C PRO A 8 -8.05 3.73 4.33
N GLU A 9 -7.88 2.72 5.18
CA GLU A 9 -7.94 1.31 4.80
C GLU A 9 -9.31 0.92 4.26
N ASP A 10 -10.39 1.26 4.97
CA ASP A 10 -11.76 0.94 4.52
C ASP A 10 -12.04 1.54 3.15
N LYS A 11 -11.70 2.82 2.96
CA LYS A 11 -11.88 3.53 1.68
C LYS A 11 -11.04 2.91 0.56
N PHE A 12 -9.82 2.49 0.86
CA PHE A 12 -8.95 1.83 -0.09
C PHE A 12 -9.57 0.52 -0.60
N PHE A 13 -10.09 -0.32 0.29
CA PHE A 13 -10.73 -1.57 -0.11
C PHE A 13 -12.02 -1.34 -0.88
N ASP A 14 -12.84 -0.35 -0.47
CA ASP A 14 -14.01 0.06 -1.24
C ASP A 14 -13.64 0.46 -2.68
N ILE A 15 -12.57 1.23 -2.86
CA ILE A 15 -12.09 1.64 -4.18
C ILE A 15 -11.61 0.43 -4.99
N ILE A 16 -10.78 -0.44 -4.41
CA ILE A 16 -10.25 -1.61 -5.11
C ILE A 16 -11.37 -2.54 -5.59
N PHE A 17 -12.42 -2.73 -4.80
CA PHE A 17 -13.51 -3.63 -5.16
C PHE A 17 -14.45 -3.07 -6.23
N ASN A 18 -14.54 -1.75 -6.36
CA ASN A 18 -15.49 -1.09 -7.26
C ASN A 18 -14.84 -0.46 -8.52
N ALA A 19 -13.55 -0.19 -8.52
CA ALA A 19 -12.85 0.43 -9.65
C ALA A 19 -12.66 -0.53 -10.84
N ASN A 20 -12.22 0.02 -11.98
CA ASN A 20 -11.94 -0.76 -13.18
C ASN A 20 -10.85 -1.82 -12.90
N ARG A 21 -11.17 -3.09 -13.17
CA ARG A 21 -10.28 -4.23 -12.89
C ARG A 21 -8.89 -4.11 -13.52
N ASN A 22 -8.76 -3.49 -14.69
CA ASN A 22 -7.45 -3.30 -15.33
C ASN A 22 -6.61 -2.25 -14.62
N LEU A 23 -7.22 -1.15 -14.14
CA LEU A 23 -6.54 -0.12 -13.37
C LEU A 23 -6.04 -0.69 -12.03
N VAL A 24 -6.93 -1.38 -11.31
CA VAL A 24 -6.58 -2.08 -10.07
C VAL A 24 -5.44 -3.09 -10.31
N ARG A 25 -5.54 -3.90 -11.36
CA ARG A 25 -4.49 -4.89 -11.69
C ARG A 25 -3.15 -4.24 -11.97
N ASN A 26 -3.12 -3.13 -12.70
CA ASN A 26 -1.90 -2.41 -13.00
C ASN A 26 -1.27 -1.85 -11.72
N GLU A 27 -2.07 -1.25 -10.84
CA GLU A 27 -1.55 -0.64 -9.62
C GLU A 27 -1.08 -1.68 -8.59
N ILE A 28 -1.81 -2.79 -8.43
CA ILE A 28 -1.33 -3.92 -7.61
C ILE A 28 -0.05 -4.52 -8.19
N LYS A 29 0.06 -4.63 -9.52
CA LYS A 29 1.31 -5.10 -10.16
C LYS A 29 2.47 -4.14 -9.86
N ASN A 30 2.25 -2.83 -9.91
CA ASN A 30 3.27 -1.83 -9.57
C ASN A 30 3.70 -1.95 -8.10
N LEU A 31 2.76 -2.14 -7.17
CA LEU A 31 3.04 -2.36 -5.75
C LEU A 31 3.91 -3.62 -5.55
N LEU A 32 3.57 -4.73 -6.20
CA LEU A 32 4.34 -5.97 -6.11
C LEU A 32 5.76 -5.83 -6.69
N ILE A 33 5.93 -5.10 -7.80
CA ILE A 33 7.25 -4.84 -8.36
C ILE A 33 8.12 -4.03 -7.39
N LYS A 34 7.55 -2.99 -6.76
CA LYS A 34 8.25 -2.22 -5.72
C LYS A 34 8.65 -3.12 -4.55
N PHE A 35 7.74 -3.97 -4.08
CA PHE A 35 8.02 -4.92 -3.01
C PHE A 35 9.20 -5.84 -3.35
N VAL A 36 9.17 -6.50 -4.51
CA VAL A 36 10.26 -7.38 -4.97
C VAL A 36 11.58 -6.63 -5.06
N ALA A 37 11.59 -5.43 -5.65
CA ALA A 37 12.81 -4.63 -5.76
C ALA A 37 13.39 -4.25 -4.40
N MET A 38 12.55 -3.90 -3.42
CA MET A 38 12.98 -3.59 -2.06
C MET A 38 13.52 -4.83 -1.34
N SER A 39 12.84 -5.98 -1.46
CA SER A 39 13.31 -7.24 -0.89
C SER A 39 14.67 -7.66 -1.45
N GLU A 40 14.85 -7.65 -2.78
CA GLU A 40 16.13 -7.95 -3.40
C GLU A 40 17.22 -6.95 -3.00
N PHE A 41 16.88 -5.67 -2.85
CA PHE A 41 17.83 -4.66 -2.39
C PHE A 41 18.31 -4.93 -0.96
N CYS A 42 17.39 -5.27 -0.04
CA CYS A 42 17.71 -5.63 1.33
C CYS A 42 18.61 -6.87 1.39
N ASP A 43 18.25 -7.93 0.65
CA ASP A 43 19.02 -9.18 0.61
C ASP A 43 20.44 -8.95 0.09
N ASN A 44 20.59 -8.17 -0.99
CA ASN A 44 21.90 -7.79 -1.55
C ASN A 44 22.76 -6.96 -0.58
N LYS A 45 22.15 -6.28 0.37
CA LYS A 45 22.83 -5.51 1.42
C LYS A 45 23.05 -6.31 2.70
N GLY A 46 22.61 -7.56 2.76
CA GLY A 46 22.68 -8.40 3.96
C GLY A 46 21.77 -7.89 5.09
N ILE A 47 20.73 -7.11 4.77
CA ILE A 47 19.76 -6.64 5.75
C ILE A 47 18.81 -7.79 6.06
N ASN A 48 18.73 -8.19 7.34
CA ASN A 48 17.84 -9.26 7.75
C ASN A 48 16.38 -8.77 7.77
N GLN A 49 15.48 -9.50 7.14
CA GLN A 49 14.04 -9.24 7.16
C GLN A 49 13.49 -9.18 8.60
N ASP A 50 14.00 -10.00 9.52
CA ASP A 50 13.60 -9.97 10.93
C ASP A 50 13.95 -8.63 11.62
N GLU A 51 15.06 -8.00 11.23
CA GLU A 51 15.45 -6.69 11.74
C GLU A 51 14.51 -5.59 11.23
N ILE A 52 14.08 -5.67 9.97
CA ILE A 52 13.08 -4.77 9.39
C ILE A 52 11.75 -4.88 10.14
N PHE A 53 11.26 -6.11 10.37
CA PHE A 53 10.01 -6.32 11.09
C PHE A 53 10.08 -5.90 12.55
N ASN A 54 11.23 -6.06 13.20
CA ASN A 54 11.41 -5.58 14.57
C ASN A 54 11.46 -4.05 14.64
N HIS A 55 12.05 -3.38 13.63
CA HIS A 55 12.00 -1.92 13.52
C HIS A 55 10.56 -1.38 13.42
N LEU A 56 9.68 -2.08 12.69
CA LEU A 56 8.26 -1.70 12.57
C LEU A 56 7.47 -1.83 13.87
N LYS A 57 7.91 -2.66 14.84
CA LYS A 57 7.25 -2.78 16.15
C LYS A 57 7.53 -1.60 17.08
N ASP A 58 8.62 -0.89 16.85
CA ASP A 58 9.06 0.25 17.66
C ASP A 58 8.62 1.61 17.06
N GLY A 59 8.04 1.61 15.86
CA GLY A 59 7.60 2.80 15.12
C GLY A 59 6.08 2.90 14.94
N ASP A 60 5.59 4.11 14.65
CA ASP A 60 4.17 4.38 14.38
C ASP A 60 3.82 4.10 12.90
N PHE A 61 4.04 2.87 12.44
CA PHE A 61 3.88 2.48 11.03
C PHE A 61 2.46 2.68 10.47
N ILE A 62 1.49 2.95 11.35
CA ILE A 62 0.08 3.09 11.00
C ILE A 62 -0.15 4.37 10.18
N GLU A 63 0.56 5.46 10.48
CA GLU A 63 0.46 6.70 9.70
C GLU A 63 1.00 6.49 8.29
N GLU A 64 2.19 5.89 8.13
CA GLU A 64 2.75 5.59 6.81
C GLU A 64 1.90 4.57 6.04
N LEU A 65 1.30 3.60 6.73
CA LEU A 65 0.38 2.65 6.10
C LEU A 65 -0.88 3.35 5.57
N ASN A 66 -1.43 4.29 6.34
CA ASN A 66 -2.56 5.11 5.91
C ASN A 66 -2.22 5.96 4.69
N ASP A 67 -1.02 6.55 4.65
CA ASP A 67 -0.54 7.30 3.49
C ASP A 67 -0.45 6.41 2.23
N ILE A 68 0.03 5.17 2.38
CA ILE A 68 0.07 4.20 1.28
C ILE A 68 -1.35 3.89 0.77
N PHE A 69 -2.32 3.69 1.66
CA PHE A 69 -3.72 3.46 1.28
C PHE A 69 -4.30 4.64 0.48
N ILE A 70 -4.03 5.87 0.93
CA ILE A 70 -4.47 7.10 0.24
C ILE A 70 -3.79 7.22 -1.12
N GLN A 71 -2.48 6.99 -1.18
CA GLN A 71 -1.71 7.10 -2.42
C GLN A 71 -2.21 6.14 -3.50
N ILE A 72 -2.36 4.86 -3.16
CA ILE A 72 -2.81 3.85 -4.14
C ILE A 72 -4.24 4.15 -4.59
N SER A 73 -5.11 4.55 -3.66
CA SER A 73 -6.48 4.98 -3.97
C SER A 73 -6.48 6.14 -4.97
N GLY A 74 -5.65 7.16 -4.74
CA GLY A 74 -5.49 8.30 -5.64
C GLY A 74 -4.99 7.89 -7.03
N ASN A 75 -4.01 6.99 -7.11
CA ASN A 75 -3.48 6.49 -8.38
C ASN A 75 -4.56 5.75 -9.20
N ILE A 76 -5.37 4.92 -8.55
CA ILE A 76 -6.46 4.18 -9.21
C ILE A 76 -7.53 5.14 -9.73
N LEU A 77 -7.94 6.13 -8.92
CA LEU A 77 -8.97 7.10 -9.28
C LEU A 77 -8.52 8.05 -10.40
N SER A 78 -7.31 8.60 -10.30
CA SER A 78 -6.74 9.52 -11.31
C SER A 78 -6.46 8.83 -12.65
N SER A 79 -6.18 7.52 -12.66
CA SER A 79 -6.01 6.77 -13.91
C SER A 79 -7.35 6.47 -14.62
N ASN A 80 -8.47 6.82 -14.01
CA ASN A 80 -9.82 6.64 -14.54
C ASN A 80 -10.38 7.96 -15.14
N GLU A 81 -9.68 9.08 -14.95
CA GLU A 81 -9.93 10.39 -15.59
C GLU A 81 -9.23 10.48 -16.96
#